data_AF-A0A1Q7T8A9-F1
#
_entry.id   AF-A0A1Q7T8A9-F1
#
_cell.length_a   1.000
_cell.length_b   1.000
_cell.length_c   1.000
_cell.angle_alpha   90.00
_cell.angle_beta   90.00
_cell.angle_gamma   90.00
#
_symmetry.space_group_name_H-M   'P 1'
#
loop_
_entity.id
_entity.type
_entity.pdbx_description
1 polymer ?
#
loop_
_entity_poly.entity_id
_entity_poly.type
_entity_poly.pdbx_seq_one_letter_code
_entity_poly.pdbx_strand_id
1 'polypeptide(L)'
;MNMQRKTQFMAGHIDTEPEEALVDGGNVGGENIVIIPTYNESGNLKRLIPSILEQGPFDILIIDDNSPDGTGELAEEFAHSFPGRVSVLHRPGKLGLGTAYLAGFDYVLAMGYQQVFTMDADFSHDPSRLPALRAALDHADVVLGSRYVPGGGSLHWPLWRRLLSRGGSTYARLILGLRIRDLTGGFKGFRRQVLEALLPELETIRSRGYAFQIEMTYRCARHGYHIVEVPIVFEDRLVGTSKMNRRIVTEALWVVWALRLSQGSARPHRQGRPASRLARRSVMTTVMGLVSLLLFLGILALVPKGLSSLLAGVSGQPASLSQSVTSHHKRPSPAATHVAARTLSASLQLQGTNLTSNVPLRFAGSGFLPGEALEVTIQDQAGHAQAQLAPLNADNAGQFSTATEAIPADLPPGAHVLLVQGQSSQRTAQASFQVALIPPTVQLDAYTVKPRHDIGFAGSGFLPDEVVEVRLGTTGQALAQLLATVNANAGGNVAGRFTVPLMPGGNYTLFIVGRQSQTPTTVGLTVQTFHPWVTLDSYAPSSHTRLGFTGNDFVPNEEVLVYLNQRKGEPVVRVQADTNGRFVMPAAWEVVNLTGENTLIFVGQQSGAVTTTTFTVVP
;
A
#
# COMPACT_ATOMS: atom_id res chain seq x y z
N MET A 1 -14.89 -44.65 10.79
CA MET A 1 -15.44 -45.47 11.90
C MET A 1 -15.48 -44.55 13.13
N ASN A 2 -16.70 -44.18 13.56
CA ASN A 2 -17.17 -43.52 14.80
C ASN A 2 -16.11 -42.95 15.77
N MET A 3 -16.22 -41.75 16.38
CA MET A 3 -17.33 -41.28 17.21
C MET A 3 -16.97 -39.91 17.85
N GLN A 4 -17.93 -38.97 17.85
CA GLN A 4 -18.46 -38.23 19.01
C GLN A 4 -17.75 -37.04 19.73
N ARG A 5 -18.62 -36.05 20.03
CA ARG A 5 -18.67 -35.00 21.10
C ARG A 5 -17.90 -33.70 20.82
N LYS A 6 -18.40 -32.50 21.13
CA LYS A 6 -19.62 -31.99 21.81
C LYS A 6 -19.57 -30.46 21.64
N THR A 7 -20.69 -29.82 21.29
CA THR A 7 -20.90 -28.39 21.58
C THR A 7 -22.27 -28.25 22.22
N GLN A 8 -22.35 -27.54 23.33
CA GLN A 8 -23.52 -27.39 24.20
C GLN A 8 -23.77 -25.90 24.46
N PHE A 9 -25.05 -25.57 24.71
CA PHE A 9 -25.63 -24.29 25.19
C PHE A 9 -25.96 -23.26 24.08
N MET A 10 -27.15 -22.67 23.98
CA MET A 10 -28.35 -22.63 24.84
C MET A 10 -29.65 -22.73 24.01
N ALA A 11 -30.68 -23.29 24.64
CA ALA A 11 -32.03 -23.39 24.12
C ALA A 11 -32.88 -22.15 24.49
N GLY A 12 -33.74 -21.74 23.57
CA GLY A 12 -34.95 -20.96 23.80
C GLY A 12 -35.98 -21.39 22.78
N HIS A 13 -36.87 -22.31 23.17
CA HIS A 13 -38.03 -22.78 22.42
C HIS A 13 -39.15 -21.74 22.49
N ILE A 14 -39.73 -21.36 21.35
CA ILE A 14 -41.17 -21.10 21.20
C ILE A 14 -41.60 -21.73 19.87
N ASP A 15 -42.60 -22.59 19.97
CA ASP A 15 -43.18 -23.43 18.93
C ASP A 15 -43.97 -22.63 17.88
N THR A 16 -43.68 -22.87 16.60
CA THR A 16 -44.68 -22.96 15.53
C THR A 16 -44.20 -23.99 14.51
N GLU A 17 -45.01 -25.02 14.27
CA GLU A 17 -44.76 -26.08 13.28
C GLU A 17 -44.57 -25.49 11.86
N PRO A 18 -43.67 -26.02 11.04
CA PRO A 18 -43.47 -25.58 9.67
C PRO A 18 -44.41 -26.32 8.71
N GLU A 19 -45.02 -25.55 7.82
CA GLU A 19 -45.70 -26.03 6.62
C GLU A 19 -44.70 -26.83 5.75
N GLU A 20 -44.99 -28.11 5.51
CA GLU A 20 -44.18 -29.01 4.69
C GLU A 20 -44.10 -28.52 3.23
N ALA A 21 -43.07 -27.72 2.93
CA ALA A 21 -42.60 -27.53 1.56
C ALA A 21 -41.59 -28.64 1.24
N LEU A 22 -42.00 -29.51 0.32
CA LEU A 22 -41.21 -30.55 -0.32
C LEU A 22 -39.79 -30.07 -0.64
N VAL A 23 -38.80 -30.64 0.07
CA VAL A 23 -37.38 -30.47 -0.23
C VAL A 23 -37.09 -31.23 -1.52
N ASP A 24 -37.08 -30.51 -2.64
CA ASP A 24 -36.51 -31.00 -3.89
C ASP A 24 -34.99 -31.12 -3.69
N GLY A 25 -34.52 -32.36 -3.65
CA GLY A 25 -33.10 -32.70 -3.52
C GLY A 25 -32.37 -32.39 -4.81
N GLY A 26 -31.85 -31.16 -4.94
CA GLY A 26 -31.03 -30.79 -6.08
C GLY A 26 -30.65 -29.32 -6.11
N ASN A 27 -29.86 -28.82 -5.16
CA ASN A 27 -29.21 -27.52 -5.37
C ASN A 27 -27.93 -27.73 -6.19
N VAL A 28 -28.11 -27.73 -7.51
CA VAL A 28 -27.08 -27.79 -8.55
C VAL A 28 -26.31 -26.48 -8.50
N GLY A 29 -25.04 -26.50 -8.12
CA GLY A 29 -24.16 -25.34 -8.29
C GLY A 29 -24.17 -24.86 -9.74
N GLY A 30 -24.16 -23.55 -9.97
CA GLY A 30 -24.15 -22.97 -11.31
C GLY A 30 -22.99 -23.49 -12.17
N GLU A 31 -23.14 -23.44 -13.51
CA GLU A 31 -22.13 -24.03 -14.41
C GLU A 31 -20.84 -23.18 -14.44
N ASN A 32 -20.96 -21.85 -14.51
CA ASN A 32 -19.85 -20.92 -14.74
C ASN A 32 -19.91 -19.76 -13.74
N ILE A 33 -18.79 -19.42 -13.12
CA ILE A 33 -18.71 -18.30 -12.17
C ILE A 33 -17.49 -17.42 -12.42
N VAL A 34 -17.66 -16.10 -12.30
CA VAL A 34 -16.60 -15.10 -12.41
C VAL A 34 -16.30 -14.55 -11.02
N ILE A 35 -15.07 -14.75 -10.54
CA ILE A 35 -14.56 -14.21 -9.29
C ILE A 35 -13.94 -12.84 -9.55
N ILE A 36 -14.43 -11.83 -8.84
CA ILE A 36 -14.04 -10.43 -8.98
C ILE A 36 -13.58 -9.88 -7.62
N PRO A 37 -12.27 -9.81 -7.37
CA PRO A 37 -11.73 -9.14 -6.19
C PRO A 37 -11.89 -7.62 -6.27
N THR A 38 -12.38 -6.99 -5.21
CA THR A 38 -12.64 -5.54 -5.16
C THR A 38 -11.95 -4.88 -3.97
N TYR A 39 -11.44 -3.68 -4.20
CA TYR A 39 -11.02 -2.75 -3.16
C TYR A 39 -11.05 -1.33 -3.74
N ASN A 40 -12.00 -0.51 -3.31
CA ASN A 40 -12.31 0.79 -3.89
C ASN A 40 -12.67 0.74 -5.38
N GLU A 41 -13.66 -0.07 -5.75
CA GLU A 41 -14.07 -0.33 -7.15
C GLU A 41 -15.54 0.05 -7.40
N SER A 42 -16.17 0.80 -6.49
CA SER A 42 -17.59 1.18 -6.55
C SER A 42 -17.99 1.83 -7.88
N GLY A 43 -17.12 2.66 -8.45
CA GLY A 43 -17.33 3.31 -9.74
C GLY A 43 -17.36 2.32 -10.92
N ASN A 44 -16.57 1.25 -10.86
CA ASN A 44 -16.47 0.27 -11.94
C ASN A 44 -17.57 -0.80 -11.84
N LEU A 45 -17.90 -1.24 -10.61
CA LEU A 45 -18.88 -2.31 -10.36
C LEU A 45 -20.23 -2.05 -11.03
N LYS A 46 -20.68 -0.79 -11.02
CA LYS A 46 -21.98 -0.38 -11.58
C LYS A 46 -22.16 -0.77 -13.04
N ARG A 47 -21.08 -0.71 -13.82
CA ARG A 47 -21.10 -1.07 -15.24
C ARG A 47 -20.65 -2.51 -15.45
N LEU A 48 -19.68 -2.97 -14.65
CA LEU A 48 -19.05 -4.27 -14.86
C LEU A 48 -20.02 -5.43 -14.63
N ILE A 49 -20.83 -5.39 -13.56
CA ILE A 49 -21.73 -6.48 -13.20
C ILE A 49 -22.77 -6.74 -14.31
N PRO A 50 -23.54 -5.73 -14.78
CA PRO A 50 -24.43 -5.93 -15.93
C PRO A 50 -23.69 -6.44 -17.18
N SER A 51 -22.54 -5.85 -17.52
CA SER A 51 -21.79 -6.24 -18.71
C SER A 51 -21.29 -7.69 -18.69
N ILE A 52 -21.01 -8.27 -17.51
CA ILE A 52 -20.68 -9.70 -17.38
C ILE A 52 -21.93 -10.57 -17.55
N LEU A 53 -23.03 -10.20 -16.90
CA LEU A 53 -24.29 -10.95 -16.95
C LEU A 53 -24.83 -11.05 -18.38
N GLU A 54 -24.60 -10.01 -19.20
CA GLU A 54 -24.96 -9.99 -20.62
C GLU A 54 -24.18 -10.99 -21.48
N GLN A 55 -23.03 -11.51 -21.02
CA GLN A 55 -22.19 -12.44 -21.80
C GLN A 55 -22.68 -13.89 -21.76
N GLY A 56 -23.72 -14.17 -20.97
CA GLY A 56 -24.35 -15.49 -20.92
C GLY A 56 -24.48 -16.04 -19.49
N PRO A 57 -24.43 -17.37 -19.31
CA PRO A 57 -24.72 -18.02 -18.03
C PRO A 57 -23.50 -17.97 -17.10
N PHE A 58 -23.07 -16.76 -16.74
CA PHE A 58 -22.00 -16.50 -15.79
C PHE A 58 -22.56 -15.94 -14.49
N ASP A 59 -22.43 -16.70 -13.41
CA ASP A 59 -22.65 -16.18 -12.06
C ASP A 59 -21.43 -15.36 -11.62
N ILE A 60 -21.59 -14.51 -10.62
CA ILE A 60 -20.56 -13.58 -10.18
C ILE A 60 -20.35 -13.70 -8.68
N LEU A 61 -19.10 -13.88 -8.27
CA LEU A 61 -18.67 -13.72 -6.90
C LEU A 61 -17.85 -12.43 -6.77
N ILE A 62 -18.41 -11.44 -6.08
CA ILE A 62 -17.70 -10.23 -5.69
C ILE A 62 -17.00 -10.51 -4.35
N ILE A 63 -15.71 -10.24 -4.26
CA ILE A 63 -14.94 -10.40 -3.01
C ILE A 63 -14.46 -9.03 -2.58
N ASP A 64 -15.09 -8.45 -1.56
CA ASP A 64 -14.77 -7.10 -1.10
C ASP A 64 -13.86 -7.10 0.13
N ASP A 65 -12.79 -6.30 0.05
CA ASP A 65 -11.75 -6.17 1.07
C ASP A 65 -12.04 -5.06 2.09
N ASN A 66 -13.30 -4.97 2.54
CA ASN A 66 -13.80 -3.91 3.42
C ASN A 66 -13.49 -2.52 2.83
N SER A 67 -13.99 -2.29 1.63
CA SER A 67 -13.74 -1.06 0.88
C SER A 67 -14.38 0.15 1.57
N PRO A 68 -13.62 1.20 1.91
CA PRO A 68 -14.17 2.41 2.55
C PRO A 68 -14.99 3.32 1.61
N ASP A 69 -15.08 3.02 0.31
CA ASP A 69 -15.72 3.87 -0.70
C ASP A 69 -17.18 3.50 -1.03
N GLY A 70 -17.77 2.54 -0.32
CA GLY A 70 -19.11 2.05 -0.60
C GLY A 70 -19.18 0.83 -1.53
N THR A 71 -18.03 0.24 -1.92
CA THR A 71 -18.02 -0.92 -2.84
C THR A 71 -18.74 -2.12 -2.25
N GLY A 72 -18.56 -2.38 -0.95
CA GLY A 72 -19.18 -3.52 -0.27
C GLY A 72 -20.70 -3.41 -0.24
N GLU A 73 -21.24 -2.24 0.11
CA GLU A 73 -22.68 -1.96 0.12
C GLU A 73 -23.28 -2.09 -1.28
N LEU A 74 -22.61 -1.54 -2.30
CA LEU A 74 -23.03 -1.67 -3.68
C LEU A 74 -23.02 -3.13 -4.16
N ALA A 75 -22.04 -3.92 -3.72
CA ALA A 75 -21.98 -5.34 -4.04
C ALA A 75 -23.20 -6.08 -3.47
N GLU A 76 -23.62 -5.75 -2.24
CA GLU A 76 -24.84 -6.31 -1.63
C GLU A 76 -26.10 -5.90 -2.40
N GLU A 77 -26.21 -4.64 -2.81
CA GLU A 77 -27.31 -4.18 -3.68
C GLU A 77 -27.41 -5.01 -4.96
N PHE A 78 -26.26 -5.37 -5.56
CA PHE A 78 -26.23 -6.26 -6.73
C PHE A 78 -26.64 -7.69 -6.41
N ALA A 79 -26.19 -8.25 -5.29
CA ALA A 79 -26.63 -9.59 -4.85
C ALA A 79 -28.14 -9.64 -4.59
N HIS A 80 -28.72 -8.58 -4.02
CA HIS A 80 -30.17 -8.45 -3.85
C HIS A 80 -30.91 -8.29 -5.18
N SER A 81 -30.35 -7.53 -6.13
CA SER A 81 -30.96 -7.28 -7.44
C SER A 81 -30.89 -8.50 -8.38
N PHE A 82 -29.89 -9.36 -8.20
CA PHE A 82 -29.63 -10.53 -9.03
C PHE A 82 -29.50 -11.81 -8.17
N PRO A 83 -30.57 -12.22 -7.46
CA PRO A 83 -30.51 -13.34 -6.52
C PRO A 83 -30.14 -14.63 -7.23
N GLY A 84 -29.20 -15.37 -6.65
CA GLY A 84 -28.66 -16.62 -7.20
C GLY A 84 -27.66 -16.45 -8.36
N ARG A 85 -27.57 -15.25 -8.95
CA ARG A 85 -26.61 -14.92 -10.03
C ARG A 85 -25.41 -14.12 -9.52
N VAL A 86 -25.60 -13.29 -8.48
CA VAL A 86 -24.54 -12.49 -7.87
C VAL A 86 -24.45 -12.83 -6.38
N SER A 87 -23.23 -13.05 -5.89
CA SER A 87 -22.91 -13.31 -4.49
C SER A 87 -21.78 -12.40 -4.03
N VAL A 88 -21.76 -12.07 -2.74
CA VAL A 88 -20.73 -11.22 -2.12
C VAL A 88 -20.03 -11.98 -1.01
N LEU A 89 -18.71 -11.83 -0.96
CA LEU A 89 -17.87 -12.29 0.14
C LEU A 89 -17.11 -11.09 0.73
N HIS A 90 -17.55 -10.62 1.89
CA HIS A 90 -16.85 -9.58 2.64
C HIS A 90 -15.68 -10.15 3.42
N ARG A 91 -14.53 -9.47 3.34
CA ARG A 91 -13.32 -9.81 4.08
C ARG A 91 -12.97 -8.65 5.02
N PRO A 92 -12.29 -8.90 6.16
CA PRO A 92 -12.13 -7.90 7.22
C PRO A 92 -11.21 -6.71 6.86
N GLY A 93 -10.59 -6.70 5.68
CA GLY A 93 -9.69 -5.64 5.24
C GLY A 93 -8.94 -5.97 3.95
N LYS A 94 -7.98 -5.09 3.59
CA LYS A 94 -7.12 -5.25 2.40
C LYS A 94 -6.07 -6.35 2.58
N LEU A 95 -6.51 -7.60 2.49
CA LEU A 95 -5.69 -8.79 2.67
C LEU A 95 -4.90 -9.17 1.40
N GLY A 96 -5.20 -8.51 0.27
CA GLY A 96 -4.44 -8.61 -0.98
C GLY A 96 -5.06 -9.53 -2.03
N LEU A 97 -4.63 -9.35 -3.29
CA LEU A 97 -5.27 -9.99 -4.46
C LEU A 97 -5.20 -11.52 -4.43
N GLY A 98 -4.04 -12.08 -4.09
CA GLY A 98 -3.87 -13.55 -4.08
C GLY A 98 -4.77 -14.22 -3.05
N THR A 99 -4.89 -13.64 -1.85
CA THR A 99 -5.77 -14.17 -0.81
C THR A 99 -7.24 -14.01 -1.17
N ALA A 100 -7.60 -13.00 -1.97
CA ALA A 100 -8.98 -12.84 -2.47
C ALA A 100 -9.35 -14.00 -3.39
N TYR A 101 -8.49 -14.31 -4.36
CA TYR A 101 -8.71 -15.44 -5.25
C TYR A 101 -8.73 -16.78 -4.51
N LEU A 102 -7.88 -16.97 -3.49
CA LEU A 102 -7.94 -18.18 -2.65
C LEU A 102 -9.30 -18.32 -1.93
N ALA A 103 -9.77 -17.26 -1.28
CA ALA A 103 -11.09 -17.26 -0.63
C ALA A 103 -12.22 -17.50 -1.63
N GLY A 104 -12.09 -16.95 -2.84
CA GLY A 104 -13.01 -17.21 -3.95
C GLY A 104 -12.98 -18.66 -4.41
N PHE A 105 -11.79 -19.27 -4.52
CA PHE A 105 -11.66 -20.68 -4.89
C PHE A 105 -12.30 -21.59 -3.83
N ASP A 106 -12.14 -21.30 -2.55
CA ASP A 106 -12.81 -22.04 -1.48
C ASP A 106 -14.34 -21.94 -1.61
N TYR A 107 -14.86 -20.74 -1.86
CA TYR A 107 -16.28 -20.49 -2.07
C TYR A 107 -16.84 -21.28 -3.25
N VAL A 108 -16.23 -21.16 -4.44
CA VAL A 108 -16.74 -21.81 -5.67
C VAL A 108 -16.64 -23.33 -5.58
N LEU A 109 -15.63 -23.85 -4.89
CA LEU A 109 -15.51 -25.29 -4.63
C LEU A 109 -16.63 -25.77 -3.69
N ALA A 110 -16.92 -25.03 -2.61
CA ALA A 110 -18.03 -25.33 -1.71
C ALA A 110 -19.40 -25.28 -2.42
N MET A 111 -19.59 -24.33 -3.34
CA MET A 111 -20.85 -24.13 -4.07
C MET A 111 -21.02 -24.99 -5.32
N GLY A 112 -20.09 -25.90 -5.62
CA GLY A 112 -20.29 -26.88 -6.70
C GLY A 112 -20.05 -26.38 -8.13
N TYR A 113 -19.51 -25.18 -8.34
CA TYR A 113 -19.30 -24.63 -9.69
C TYR A 113 -18.31 -25.45 -10.52
N GLN A 114 -18.58 -25.58 -11.82
CA GLN A 114 -17.79 -26.42 -12.74
C GLN A 114 -16.69 -25.66 -13.50
N GLN A 115 -16.95 -24.41 -13.85
CA GLN A 115 -15.99 -23.53 -14.54
C GLN A 115 -15.83 -22.23 -13.75
N VAL A 116 -14.59 -21.88 -13.43
CA VAL A 116 -14.25 -20.73 -12.59
C VAL A 116 -13.40 -19.76 -13.39
N PHE A 117 -13.83 -18.52 -13.49
CA PHE A 117 -13.13 -17.46 -14.18
C PHE A 117 -12.64 -16.42 -13.18
N THR A 118 -11.44 -15.88 -13.39
CA THR A 118 -10.88 -14.79 -12.58
C THR A 118 -10.80 -13.54 -13.41
N MET A 119 -11.26 -12.41 -12.87
CA MET A 119 -11.26 -11.14 -13.61
C MET A 119 -11.08 -9.95 -12.67
N ASP A 120 -10.20 -9.03 -13.05
CA ASP A 120 -10.04 -7.73 -12.38
C ASP A 120 -11.30 -6.84 -12.56
N ALA A 121 -11.59 -6.02 -11.55
CA ALA A 121 -12.80 -5.17 -11.50
C ALA A 121 -12.70 -3.86 -12.30
N ASP A 122 -11.57 -3.54 -12.92
CA ASP A 122 -11.23 -2.21 -13.45
C ASP A 122 -11.39 -2.06 -14.98
N PHE A 123 -12.15 -2.96 -15.62
CA PHE A 123 -12.33 -3.08 -17.08
C PHE A 123 -11.05 -3.32 -17.89
N SER A 124 -9.91 -3.55 -17.25
CA SER A 124 -8.70 -3.96 -17.97
C SER A 124 -8.87 -5.32 -18.67
N HIS A 125 -9.84 -6.11 -18.20
CA HIS A 125 -10.34 -7.31 -18.84
C HIS A 125 -11.73 -7.03 -19.40
N ASP A 126 -11.86 -7.08 -20.71
CA ASP A 126 -13.14 -6.91 -21.39
C ASP A 126 -14.06 -8.13 -21.15
N PRO A 127 -15.24 -7.95 -20.51
CA PRO A 127 -16.21 -9.02 -20.30
C PRO A 127 -16.60 -9.75 -21.60
N SER A 128 -16.57 -9.08 -22.77
CA SER A 128 -16.90 -9.68 -24.07
C SER A 128 -16.03 -10.89 -24.45
N ARG A 129 -14.90 -11.07 -23.77
CA ARG A 129 -14.00 -12.23 -23.97
C ARG A 129 -14.37 -13.44 -23.12
N LEU A 130 -15.24 -13.31 -22.11
CA LEU A 130 -15.69 -14.43 -21.26
C LEU A 130 -16.23 -15.62 -22.08
N PRO A 131 -17.08 -15.44 -23.12
CA PRO A 131 -17.56 -16.56 -23.93
C PRO A 131 -16.43 -17.31 -24.65
N ALA A 132 -15.40 -16.59 -25.12
CA ALA A 132 -14.25 -17.20 -25.78
C ALA A 132 -13.37 -17.98 -24.80
N LEU A 133 -13.18 -17.49 -23.57
CA LEU A 133 -12.49 -18.22 -22.51
C LEU A 133 -13.29 -19.49 -22.13
N ARG A 134 -14.61 -19.37 -21.97
CA ARG A 134 -15.51 -20.50 -21.68
C ARG A 134 -15.42 -21.58 -22.75
N ALA A 135 -15.55 -21.21 -24.02
CA ALA A 135 -15.45 -22.15 -25.13
C ALA A 135 -14.07 -22.86 -25.17
N ALA A 136 -12.98 -22.16 -24.85
CA ALA A 136 -11.66 -22.77 -24.79
C ALA A 136 -11.54 -23.86 -23.68
N LEU A 137 -12.33 -23.76 -22.61
CA LEU A 137 -12.39 -24.78 -21.57
C LEU A 137 -13.11 -26.06 -22.02
N ASP A 138 -13.70 -26.14 -23.21
CA ASP A 138 -14.23 -27.40 -23.75
C ASP A 138 -13.09 -28.38 -24.12
N HIS A 139 -11.93 -27.84 -24.47
CA HIS A 139 -10.77 -28.61 -24.97
C HIS A 139 -9.47 -28.36 -24.19
N ALA A 140 -9.53 -27.54 -23.14
CA ALA A 140 -8.43 -27.28 -22.22
C ALA A 140 -8.87 -27.41 -20.75
N ASP A 141 -7.91 -27.57 -19.86
CA ASP A 141 -8.16 -27.60 -18.42
C ASP A 141 -8.07 -26.19 -17.80
N VAL A 142 -7.20 -25.34 -18.38
CA VAL A 142 -6.99 -23.95 -17.99
C VAL A 142 -6.88 -23.08 -19.25
N VAL A 143 -7.51 -21.91 -19.24
CA VAL A 143 -7.38 -20.88 -20.28
C VAL A 143 -6.84 -19.59 -19.68
N LEU A 144 -5.96 -18.91 -20.42
CA LEU A 144 -5.49 -17.56 -20.08
C LEU A 144 -5.89 -16.58 -21.18
N GLY A 145 -6.48 -15.46 -20.80
CA GLY A 145 -6.53 -14.28 -21.66
C GLY A 145 -5.11 -13.71 -21.80
N SER A 146 -4.56 -13.76 -23.01
CA SER A 146 -3.16 -13.43 -23.28
C SER A 146 -3.03 -12.20 -24.17
N ARG A 147 -2.21 -11.25 -23.70
CA ARG A 147 -1.84 -10.03 -24.43
C ARG A 147 -0.77 -10.29 -25.50
N TYR A 148 -0.12 -11.45 -25.48
CA TYR A 148 1.12 -11.72 -26.21
C TYR A 148 1.02 -12.87 -27.23
N VAL A 149 -0.17 -13.43 -27.41
CA VAL A 149 -0.51 -14.29 -28.56
C VAL A 149 -0.99 -13.45 -29.75
N PRO A 150 -0.97 -13.99 -30.99
CA PRO A 150 -1.49 -13.26 -32.15
C PRO A 150 -2.95 -12.85 -31.93
N GLY A 151 -3.29 -11.60 -32.24
CA GLY A 151 -4.59 -11.00 -31.96
C GLY A 151 -4.73 -10.40 -30.55
N GLY A 152 -3.77 -10.63 -29.66
CA GLY A 152 -3.70 -10.00 -28.34
C GLY A 152 -2.94 -8.66 -28.37
N GLY A 153 -3.19 -7.82 -27.38
CA GLY A 153 -2.55 -6.51 -27.30
C GLY A 153 -2.78 -5.77 -26.00
N SER A 154 -2.22 -4.57 -25.93
CA SER A 154 -2.43 -3.61 -24.84
C SER A 154 -2.70 -2.24 -25.44
N LEU A 155 -3.84 -1.63 -25.13
CA LEU A 155 -4.20 -0.27 -25.54
C LEU A 155 -3.68 0.75 -24.53
N HIS A 156 -3.31 1.94 -25.02
CA HIS A 156 -2.89 3.09 -24.21
C HIS A 156 -1.66 2.90 -23.28
N TRP A 157 -0.97 1.75 -23.35
CA TRP A 157 0.23 1.53 -22.56
C TRP A 157 1.46 2.24 -23.15
N PRO A 158 2.23 3.01 -22.36
CA PRO A 158 3.51 3.53 -22.81
C PRO A 158 4.48 2.36 -23.12
N LEU A 159 5.35 2.55 -24.10
CA LEU A 159 6.24 1.50 -24.61
C LEU A 159 7.06 0.81 -23.51
N TRP A 160 7.54 1.57 -22.52
CA TRP A 160 8.30 1.02 -21.40
C TRP A 160 7.47 0.05 -20.53
N ARG A 161 6.18 0.32 -20.31
CA ARG A 161 5.27 -0.56 -19.55
C ARG A 161 4.98 -1.84 -20.33
N ARG A 162 4.79 -1.72 -21.65
CA ARG A 162 4.65 -2.88 -22.56
C ARG A 162 5.89 -3.77 -22.51
N LEU A 163 7.07 -3.16 -22.57
CA LEU A 163 8.35 -3.86 -22.54
C LEU A 163 8.60 -4.51 -21.16
N LEU A 164 8.31 -3.81 -20.07
CA LEU A 164 8.45 -4.34 -18.71
C LEU A 164 7.54 -5.56 -18.48
N SER A 165 6.26 -5.47 -18.86
CA SER A 165 5.32 -6.58 -18.66
C SER A 165 5.66 -7.79 -19.55
N ARG A 166 5.98 -7.55 -20.83
CA ARG A 166 6.40 -8.63 -21.75
C ARG A 166 7.74 -9.24 -21.33
N GLY A 167 8.67 -8.41 -20.85
CA GLY A 167 9.96 -8.83 -20.30
C GLY A 167 9.80 -9.70 -19.06
N GLY A 168 8.93 -9.29 -18.12
CA GLY A 168 8.63 -10.06 -16.90
C GLY A 168 8.00 -11.43 -17.22
N SER A 169 7.03 -11.47 -18.13
CA SER A 169 6.45 -12.74 -18.60
C SER A 169 7.49 -13.63 -19.31
N THR A 170 8.34 -13.03 -20.14
CA THR A 170 9.42 -13.75 -20.85
C THR A 170 10.47 -14.32 -19.89
N TYR A 171 10.86 -13.53 -18.88
CA TYR A 171 11.76 -13.95 -17.83
C TYR A 171 11.18 -15.15 -17.06
N ALA A 172 9.95 -15.04 -16.56
CA ALA A 172 9.30 -16.09 -15.79
C ALA A 172 9.16 -17.40 -16.58
N ARG A 173 8.72 -17.33 -17.85
CA ARG A 173 8.54 -18.53 -18.68
C ARG A 173 9.86 -19.25 -18.97
N LEU A 174 10.95 -18.50 -19.15
CA LEU A 174 12.26 -19.09 -19.41
C LEU A 174 12.80 -19.79 -18.18
N ILE A 175 12.73 -19.16 -17.01
CA ILE A 175 13.19 -19.78 -15.74
C ILE A 175 12.36 -21.02 -15.40
N LEU A 176 11.04 -20.93 -15.54
CA LEU A 176 10.12 -22.01 -15.17
C LEU A 176 9.95 -23.07 -16.26
N GLY A 177 10.50 -22.85 -17.47
CA GLY A 177 10.40 -23.79 -18.58
C GLY A 177 9.00 -23.90 -19.20
N LEU A 178 8.19 -22.84 -19.10
CA LEU A 178 6.81 -22.81 -19.58
C LEU A 178 6.70 -22.31 -21.03
N ARG A 179 5.70 -22.82 -21.77
CA ARG A 179 5.42 -22.39 -23.16
C ARG A 179 4.44 -21.22 -23.27
N ILE A 180 3.75 -20.91 -22.18
CA ILE A 180 2.77 -19.82 -22.05
C ILE A 180 3.45 -18.47 -22.26
N ARG A 181 2.84 -17.58 -23.04
CA ARG A 181 3.42 -16.26 -23.39
C ARG A 181 3.09 -15.19 -22.36
N ASP A 182 1.89 -15.22 -21.78
CA ASP A 182 1.44 -14.25 -20.79
C ASP A 182 1.25 -14.90 -19.42
N LEU A 183 2.31 -14.89 -18.59
CA LEU A 183 2.27 -15.47 -17.25
C LEU A 183 1.77 -14.51 -16.17
N THR A 184 1.66 -13.22 -16.49
CA THR A 184 1.27 -12.18 -15.52
C THR A 184 -0.20 -11.76 -15.66
N GLY A 185 -0.92 -12.26 -16.67
CA GLY A 185 -2.35 -11.99 -16.87
C GLY A 185 -3.22 -12.57 -15.74
N GLY A 186 -4.20 -11.78 -15.29
CA GLY A 186 -5.18 -12.18 -14.27
C GLY A 186 -6.47 -12.77 -14.84
N PHE A 187 -6.72 -12.60 -16.14
CA PHE A 187 -7.90 -13.13 -16.80
C PHE A 187 -7.72 -14.61 -17.13
N LYS A 188 -8.32 -15.50 -16.34
CA LYS A 188 -8.14 -16.94 -16.49
C LYS A 188 -9.46 -17.67 -16.33
N GLY A 189 -9.54 -18.86 -16.91
CA GLY A 189 -10.60 -19.83 -16.67
C GLY A 189 -9.99 -21.15 -16.21
N PHE A 190 -10.62 -21.81 -15.26
CA PHE A 190 -10.21 -23.09 -14.69
C PHE A 190 -11.40 -24.05 -14.69
N ARG A 191 -11.17 -25.31 -15.05
CA ARG A 191 -12.11 -26.37 -14.68
C ARG A 191 -12.01 -26.65 -13.19
N ARG A 192 -13.13 -26.95 -12.55
CA ARG A 192 -13.23 -27.30 -11.12
C ARG A 192 -12.16 -28.30 -10.67
N GLN A 193 -11.98 -29.38 -11.43
CA GLN A 193 -10.99 -30.44 -11.16
C GLN A 193 -9.54 -29.93 -11.03
N VAL A 194 -9.21 -28.80 -11.66
CA VAL A 194 -7.88 -28.17 -11.55
C VAL A 194 -7.71 -27.55 -10.17
N LEU A 195 -8.71 -26.81 -9.70
CA LEU A 195 -8.67 -26.18 -8.38
C LEU A 195 -8.70 -27.24 -7.27
N GLU A 196 -9.50 -28.30 -7.42
CA GLU A 196 -9.56 -29.42 -6.48
C GLU A 196 -8.20 -30.13 -6.33
N ALA A 197 -7.50 -30.36 -7.44
CA ALA A 197 -6.17 -30.97 -7.39
C ALA A 197 -5.10 -30.05 -6.79
N LEU A 198 -5.29 -28.73 -6.90
CA LEU A 198 -4.39 -27.74 -6.33
C LEU A 198 -4.66 -27.44 -4.85
N LEU A 199 -5.84 -27.78 -4.30
CA LEU A 199 -6.23 -27.52 -2.91
C LEU A 199 -5.12 -27.75 -1.87
N PRO A 200 -4.43 -28.92 -1.85
CA PRO A 200 -3.38 -29.19 -0.86
C PRO A 200 -2.20 -28.21 -0.94
N GLU A 201 -2.00 -27.60 -2.10
CA GLU A 201 -0.93 -26.65 -2.33
C GLU A 201 -1.39 -25.19 -2.27
N LEU A 202 -2.69 -24.90 -2.42
CA LEU A 202 -3.25 -23.55 -2.31
C LEU A 202 -2.94 -22.91 -0.95
N GLU A 203 -3.00 -23.69 0.13
CA GLU A 203 -2.65 -23.24 1.49
C GLU A 203 -1.17 -22.84 1.65
N THR A 204 -0.30 -23.35 0.77
CA THR A 204 1.14 -23.04 0.76
C THR A 204 1.48 -21.80 -0.05
N ILE A 205 0.52 -21.26 -0.80
CA ILE A 205 0.74 -20.08 -1.62
C ILE A 205 0.97 -18.88 -0.69
N ARG A 206 2.11 -18.23 -0.88
CA ARG A 206 2.51 -17.01 -0.14
C ARG A 206 2.67 -15.81 -1.05
N SER A 207 2.65 -16.03 -2.36
CA SER A 207 2.80 -14.98 -3.35
C SER A 207 1.62 -14.01 -3.34
N ARG A 208 1.92 -12.73 -3.52
CA ARG A 208 0.95 -11.64 -3.58
C ARG A 208 0.97 -11.02 -4.98
N GLY A 209 -0.15 -10.40 -5.36
CA GLY A 209 -0.26 -9.64 -6.61
C GLY A 209 0.06 -10.45 -7.87
N TYR A 210 0.97 -9.98 -8.74
CA TYR A 210 1.29 -10.64 -10.00
C TYR A 210 2.04 -11.97 -9.84
N ALA A 211 2.81 -12.14 -8.76
CA ALA A 211 3.55 -13.38 -8.51
C ALA A 211 2.59 -14.57 -8.30
N PHE A 212 1.41 -14.31 -7.73
CA PHE A 212 0.31 -15.28 -7.61
C PHE A 212 -0.13 -15.81 -8.97
N GLN A 213 -0.24 -14.94 -9.98
CA GLN A 213 -0.66 -15.37 -11.31
C GLN A 213 0.37 -16.29 -11.97
N ILE A 214 1.66 -16.02 -11.77
CA ILE A 214 2.74 -16.86 -12.28
C ILE A 214 2.73 -18.22 -11.57
N GLU A 215 2.60 -18.20 -10.24
CA GLU A 215 2.59 -19.39 -9.40
C GLU A 215 1.44 -20.34 -9.75
N MET A 216 0.22 -19.81 -9.89
CA MET A 216 -0.95 -20.61 -10.26
C MET A 216 -0.74 -21.31 -11.61
N THR A 217 -0.30 -20.58 -12.64
CA THR A 217 -0.06 -21.16 -13.97
C THR A 217 1.06 -22.21 -13.93
N TYR A 218 2.12 -21.97 -13.15
CA TYR A 218 3.21 -22.92 -12.99
C TYR A 218 2.76 -24.20 -12.30
N ARG A 219 2.00 -24.11 -11.20
CA ARG A 219 1.45 -25.28 -10.50
C ARG A 219 0.52 -26.09 -11.42
N CYS A 220 -0.37 -25.43 -12.16
CA CYS A 220 -1.20 -26.10 -13.17
C CYS A 220 -0.35 -26.88 -14.20
N ALA A 221 0.69 -26.23 -14.74
CA ALA A 221 1.57 -26.86 -15.73
C ALA A 221 2.36 -28.04 -15.15
N ARG A 222 2.77 -27.97 -13.88
CA ARG A 222 3.46 -29.05 -13.18
C ARG A 222 2.58 -30.28 -12.95
N HIS A 223 1.29 -30.07 -12.72
CA HIS A 223 0.30 -31.15 -12.64
C HIS A 223 -0.03 -31.76 -14.00
N GLY A 224 0.49 -31.19 -15.10
CA GLY A 224 0.34 -31.70 -16.46
C GLY A 224 -0.99 -31.29 -17.11
N TYR A 225 -1.68 -30.29 -16.58
CA TYR A 225 -2.91 -29.77 -17.16
C TYR A 225 -2.68 -29.13 -18.53
N HIS A 226 -3.67 -29.27 -19.42
CA HIS A 226 -3.64 -28.64 -20.72
C HIS A 226 -4.01 -27.16 -20.59
N ILE A 227 -3.03 -26.28 -20.81
CA ILE A 227 -3.18 -24.83 -20.69
C ILE A 227 -3.14 -24.19 -22.08
N VAL A 228 -4.15 -23.38 -22.40
CA VAL A 228 -4.25 -22.63 -23.67
C VAL A 228 -4.34 -21.12 -23.44
N GLU A 229 -4.00 -20.35 -24.47
CA GLU A 229 -4.04 -18.88 -24.45
C GLU A 229 -5.03 -18.37 -25.51
N VAL A 230 -5.97 -17.52 -25.09
CA VAL A 230 -6.92 -16.82 -25.97
C VAL A 230 -6.50 -15.35 -26.07
N PRO A 231 -6.44 -14.74 -27.27
CA PRO A 231 -6.06 -13.34 -27.40
C PRO A 231 -7.02 -12.42 -26.64
N ILE A 232 -6.48 -11.48 -25.88
CA ILE A 232 -7.25 -10.36 -25.31
C ILE A 232 -6.57 -9.03 -25.62
N VAL A 233 -7.36 -7.97 -25.69
CA VAL A 233 -6.86 -6.60 -25.70
C VAL A 233 -7.02 -6.06 -24.29
N PHE A 234 -5.90 -5.75 -23.65
CA PHE A 234 -5.89 -5.21 -22.30
C PHE A 234 -5.89 -3.69 -22.39
N GLU A 235 -6.96 -3.05 -21.93
CA GLU A 235 -7.04 -1.60 -21.86
C GLU A 235 -6.47 -1.10 -20.53
N ASP A 236 -5.83 0.08 -20.53
CA ASP A 236 -5.47 0.70 -19.26
C ASP A 236 -6.75 1.17 -18.56
N ARG A 237 -6.73 1.13 -17.23
CA ARG A 237 -7.88 1.43 -16.37
C ARG A 237 -8.55 2.74 -16.78
N LEU A 238 -9.88 2.72 -16.91
CA LEU A 238 -10.66 3.95 -17.11
C LEU A 238 -10.65 4.83 -15.85
N VAL A 239 -10.48 4.21 -14.66
CA VAL A 239 -10.46 4.86 -13.33
C VAL A 239 -9.44 4.16 -12.40
N GLY A 240 -8.65 4.93 -11.64
CA GLY A 240 -7.77 4.43 -10.56
C GLY A 240 -6.26 4.35 -10.89
N THR A 241 -5.41 4.38 -9.85
CA THR A 241 -3.94 4.43 -9.99
C THR A 241 -3.28 3.05 -10.04
N SER A 242 -2.29 2.87 -10.92
CA SER A 242 -1.55 1.60 -11.07
C SER A 242 -0.91 1.16 -9.77
N LYS A 243 -1.16 -0.10 -9.37
CA LYS A 243 -0.69 -0.71 -8.11
C LYS A 243 0.79 -1.16 -8.19
N MET A 244 1.52 -0.92 -9.30
CA MET A 244 2.89 -1.39 -9.51
C MET A 244 3.94 -0.58 -8.71
N ASN A 245 4.64 -1.24 -7.78
CA ASN A 245 5.80 -0.70 -7.04
C ASN A 245 7.02 -1.63 -7.18
N ARG A 246 8.25 -1.12 -7.00
CA ARG A 246 9.52 -1.87 -6.96
C ARG A 246 9.45 -3.11 -6.09
N ARG A 247 8.74 -3.06 -4.96
CA ARG A 247 8.53 -4.21 -4.05
C ARG A 247 7.84 -5.41 -4.73
N ILE A 248 6.87 -5.15 -5.61
CA ILE A 248 6.14 -6.19 -6.36
C ILE A 248 7.05 -6.82 -7.42
N VAL A 249 7.91 -6.01 -8.04
CA VAL A 249 8.90 -6.50 -9.01
C VAL A 249 9.93 -7.38 -8.32
N THR A 250 10.47 -6.98 -7.17
CA THR A 250 11.43 -7.78 -6.40
C THR A 250 10.83 -9.08 -5.87
N GLU A 251 9.56 -9.04 -5.43
CA GLU A 251 8.84 -10.25 -5.03
C GLU A 251 8.70 -11.22 -6.20
N ALA A 252 8.26 -10.76 -7.37
CA ALA A 252 8.11 -11.59 -8.55
C ALA A 252 9.44 -12.24 -8.98
N LEU A 253 10.55 -11.52 -8.90
CA LEU A 253 11.88 -12.06 -9.20
C LEU A 253 12.26 -13.21 -8.25
N TRP A 254 12.04 -13.03 -6.95
CA TRP A 254 12.38 -14.06 -5.96
C TRP A 254 11.44 -15.27 -6.02
N VAL A 255 10.13 -15.05 -6.16
CA VAL A 255 9.12 -16.12 -6.24
C VAL A 255 9.37 -17.03 -7.45
N VAL A 256 9.73 -16.48 -8.62
CA VAL A 256 10.03 -17.29 -9.81
C VAL A 256 11.19 -18.26 -9.55
N TRP A 257 12.24 -17.81 -8.87
CA TRP A 257 13.35 -18.70 -8.49
C TRP A 257 12.95 -19.68 -7.39
N ALA A 258 12.22 -19.23 -6.37
CA ALA A 258 11.71 -20.11 -5.33
C ALA A 258 10.84 -21.25 -5.90
N LEU A 259 9.97 -20.95 -6.87
CA LEU A 259 9.15 -21.94 -7.59
C LEU A 259 10.01 -22.92 -8.42
N ARG A 260 11.09 -22.43 -9.01
CA ARG A 260 12.02 -23.27 -9.77
C ARG A 260 12.80 -24.24 -8.88
N LEU A 261 13.16 -23.79 -7.67
CA LEU A 261 13.99 -24.51 -6.71
C LEU A 261 13.19 -25.42 -5.76
N SER A 262 11.92 -25.10 -5.49
CA SER A 262 11.01 -25.86 -4.61
C SER A 262 10.49 -27.16 -5.24
N GLN A 263 11.37 -27.94 -5.89
CA GLN A 263 11.02 -29.20 -6.55
C GLN A 263 10.64 -30.31 -5.55
N GLY A 264 9.46 -30.21 -4.95
CA GLY A 264 8.75 -31.32 -4.30
C GLY A 264 7.92 -32.11 -5.31
N SER A 265 7.76 -33.42 -5.11
CA SER A 265 7.15 -34.38 -6.03
C SER A 265 5.64 -34.14 -6.28
N ALA A 266 5.28 -33.30 -7.25
CA ALA A 266 3.94 -33.34 -7.82
C ALA A 266 3.77 -34.68 -8.55
N ARG A 267 2.92 -35.57 -8.02
CA ARG A 267 2.54 -36.81 -8.70
C ARG A 267 1.60 -36.43 -9.85
N PRO A 268 1.92 -36.76 -11.11
CA PRO A 268 1.08 -36.37 -12.24
C PRO A 268 -0.32 -36.98 -12.11
N HIS A 269 -1.35 -36.14 -12.12
CA HIS A 269 -2.75 -36.55 -12.04
C HIS A 269 -3.30 -36.86 -13.44
N ARG A 270 -2.76 -37.92 -14.08
CA ARG A 270 -3.45 -38.70 -15.12
C ARG A 270 -2.61 -39.89 -15.58
N GLN A 271 -3.16 -41.10 -15.43
CA GLN A 271 -2.74 -42.28 -16.18
C GLN A 271 -3.09 -42.05 -17.66
N GLY A 272 -2.11 -42.08 -18.57
CA GLY A 272 -2.39 -42.28 -20.01
C GLY A 272 -1.75 -41.35 -21.05
N ARG A 273 -0.80 -40.46 -20.72
CA ARG A 273 0.01 -39.76 -21.75
C ARG A 273 1.48 -39.65 -21.34
N PRO A 274 2.44 -39.88 -22.26
CA PRO A 274 3.86 -39.94 -21.89
C PRO A 274 4.32 -38.59 -21.38
N ALA A 275 5.00 -38.61 -20.22
CA ALA A 275 5.60 -37.45 -19.59
C ALA A 275 6.43 -36.66 -20.62
N SER A 276 5.97 -35.45 -20.97
CA SER A 276 6.78 -34.54 -21.77
C SER A 276 8.06 -34.25 -20.98
N ARG A 277 9.19 -34.63 -21.57
CA ARG A 277 10.56 -34.49 -21.09
C ARG A 277 10.86 -33.07 -20.59
N LEU A 278 10.54 -32.77 -19.33
CA LEU A 278 10.95 -31.56 -18.62
C LEU A 278 12.25 -31.74 -17.81
N ALA A 279 12.82 -32.95 -17.84
CA ALA A 279 14.08 -33.26 -17.17
C ALA A 279 15.19 -33.54 -18.21
N ARG A 280 15.83 -32.48 -18.72
CA ARG A 280 17.27 -32.41 -19.14
C ARG A 280 17.57 -31.13 -19.93
N ARG A 281 17.48 -29.97 -19.29
CA ARG A 281 18.17 -28.72 -19.70
C ARG A 281 18.43 -27.85 -18.46
N SER A 282 19.29 -28.27 -17.53
CA SER A 282 19.53 -27.50 -16.29
C SER A 282 20.61 -26.43 -16.41
N VAL A 283 21.46 -26.46 -17.45
CA VAL A 283 22.55 -25.47 -17.59
C VAL A 283 22.17 -24.35 -18.55
N MET A 284 21.64 -24.67 -19.74
CA MET A 284 21.32 -23.68 -20.77
C MET A 284 20.18 -22.73 -20.38
N THR A 285 19.19 -23.25 -19.63
CA THR A 285 18.04 -22.48 -19.13
C THR A 285 18.43 -21.51 -18.02
N THR A 286 19.43 -21.86 -17.22
CA THR A 286 19.99 -21.03 -16.14
C THR A 286 20.80 -19.86 -16.72
N VAL A 287 21.57 -20.11 -17.78
CA VAL A 287 22.31 -19.06 -18.52
C VAL A 287 21.36 -18.11 -19.25
N MET A 288 20.35 -18.63 -19.96
CA MET A 288 19.30 -17.78 -20.59
C MET A 288 18.48 -17.01 -19.56
N GLY A 289 18.26 -17.59 -18.38
CA GLY A 289 17.61 -16.95 -17.25
C GLY A 289 18.40 -15.75 -16.72
N LEU A 290 19.72 -15.90 -16.58
CA LEU A 290 20.66 -14.85 -16.19
C LEU A 290 20.74 -13.73 -17.25
N VAL A 291 20.80 -14.08 -18.53
CA VAL A 291 20.78 -13.11 -19.64
C VAL A 291 19.44 -12.35 -19.69
N SER A 292 18.33 -13.04 -19.45
CA SER A 292 16.99 -12.42 -19.40
C SER A 292 16.81 -11.55 -18.16
N LEU A 293 17.40 -11.92 -17.03
CA LEU A 293 17.44 -11.10 -15.82
C LEU A 293 18.27 -9.83 -16.05
N LEU A 294 19.42 -9.93 -16.71
CA LEU A 294 20.25 -8.77 -17.07
C LEU A 294 19.55 -7.84 -18.06
N LEU A 295 18.87 -8.38 -19.07
CA LEU A 295 18.02 -7.61 -19.99
C LEU A 295 16.85 -6.93 -19.25
N PHE A 296 16.21 -7.64 -18.32
CA PHE A 296 15.11 -7.11 -17.51
C PHE A 296 15.57 -6.02 -16.53
N LEU A 297 16.72 -6.20 -15.86
CA LEU A 297 17.34 -5.19 -15.01
C LEU A 297 17.81 -3.97 -15.82
N GLY A 298 18.30 -4.17 -17.04
CA GLY A 298 18.62 -3.10 -17.98
C GLY A 298 17.39 -2.26 -18.36
N ILE A 299 16.27 -2.92 -18.67
CA ILE A 299 14.98 -2.25 -18.94
C ILE A 299 14.45 -1.53 -17.69
N LEU A 300 14.65 -2.09 -16.50
CA LEU A 300 14.30 -1.44 -15.22
C LEU A 300 15.14 -0.19 -14.95
N ALA A 301 16.38 -0.14 -15.45
CA ALA A 301 17.27 1.02 -15.35
C ALA A 301 16.93 2.15 -16.35
N LEU A 302 16.18 1.85 -17.42
CA LEU A 302 15.67 2.78 -18.44
C LEU A 302 14.33 3.44 -18.05
N VAL A 303 13.73 3.07 -16.91
CA VAL A 303 12.61 3.82 -16.32
C VAL A 303 13.14 5.18 -15.85
N PRO A 304 12.53 6.32 -16.23
CA PRO A 304 13.07 7.64 -15.93
C PRO A 304 13.36 7.78 -14.42
N LYS A 305 14.64 7.96 -14.10
CA LYS A 305 15.12 8.17 -12.73
C LYS A 305 14.95 9.63 -12.35
N GLY A 306 13.80 9.98 -11.78
CA GLY A 306 13.69 11.18 -10.95
C GLY A 306 14.47 10.97 -9.65
N LEU A 307 15.57 11.70 -9.49
CA LEU A 307 16.44 11.87 -8.32
C LEU A 307 17.15 10.62 -7.77
N SER A 308 18.43 10.46 -8.16
CA SER A 308 19.42 9.73 -7.38
C SER A 308 20.69 10.57 -7.25
N SER A 309 20.77 11.37 -6.19
CA SER A 309 22.01 11.97 -5.69
C SER A 309 22.13 11.63 -4.21
N LEU A 310 22.99 10.65 -3.90
CA LEU A 310 23.69 10.41 -2.63
C LEU A 310 24.09 8.94 -2.59
N LEU A 311 25.18 8.61 -3.28
CA LEU A 311 26.11 7.52 -2.95
C LEU A 311 27.35 7.72 -3.83
N ALA A 312 28.12 8.76 -3.51
CA ALA A 312 29.51 8.90 -3.93
C ALA A 312 30.29 9.23 -2.67
N GLY A 313 31.03 8.26 -2.14
CA GLY A 313 31.88 8.50 -0.98
C GLY A 313 32.20 7.28 -0.13
N VAL A 314 32.61 6.16 -0.72
CA VAL A 314 33.47 5.17 -0.02
C VAL A 314 34.34 4.45 -1.05
N SER A 315 35.62 4.84 -1.17
CA SER A 315 36.73 3.93 -1.51
C SER A 315 38.10 4.62 -1.49
N GLY A 316 39.05 4.05 -0.75
CA GLY A 316 40.50 4.29 -0.78
C GLY A 316 40.97 5.24 0.33
N GLN A 317 41.91 4.90 1.22
CA GLN A 317 43.14 4.13 1.04
C GLN A 317 43.73 3.60 2.38
N PRO A 318 44.80 2.77 2.33
CA PRO A 318 45.17 1.81 3.39
C PRO A 318 46.27 2.25 4.37
N ALA A 319 46.42 1.39 5.38
CA ALA A 319 47.40 1.30 6.45
C ALA A 319 48.83 1.81 6.18
N SER A 320 49.38 2.53 7.16
CA SER A 320 50.81 2.72 7.35
C SER A 320 51.28 1.95 8.59
N LEU A 321 52.27 1.09 8.36
CA LEU A 321 53.13 0.45 9.35
C LEU A 321 54.18 1.47 9.80
N SER A 322 54.35 1.66 11.10
CA SER A 322 55.53 2.33 11.67
C SER A 322 56.21 1.45 12.71
N GLN A 323 57.50 1.28 12.45
CA GLN A 323 58.48 0.42 13.08
C GLN A 323 58.72 0.77 14.55
N SER A 324 58.81 -0.25 15.39
CA SER A 324 59.39 -0.16 16.73
C SER A 324 60.90 -0.28 16.65
N VAL A 325 61.61 0.81 16.95
CA VAL A 325 63.06 0.81 17.17
C VAL A 325 63.35 0.39 18.62
N THR A 326 64.13 -0.68 18.75
CA THR A 326 64.78 -1.11 19.98
C THR A 326 65.93 -0.17 20.35
N SER A 327 66.04 0.23 21.62
CA SER A 327 67.33 0.64 22.20
C SER A 327 67.49 0.14 23.64
N HIS A 328 68.74 -0.22 23.93
CA HIS A 328 69.23 -0.97 25.07
C HIS A 328 69.57 -0.11 26.30
N HIS A 329 69.44 -0.74 27.48
CA HIS A 329 70.31 -0.67 28.67
C HIS A 329 70.46 0.66 29.44
N LYS A 330 69.97 0.67 30.69
CA LYS A 330 70.81 0.53 31.92
C LYS A 330 69.99 0.62 33.20
N ARG A 331 70.31 -0.24 34.18
CA ARG A 331 70.13 -0.05 35.63
C ARG A 331 71.53 0.16 36.23
N PRO A 332 71.71 0.89 37.36
CA PRO A 332 71.39 0.31 38.67
C PRO A 332 70.78 1.25 39.74
N SER A 333 70.16 0.58 40.72
CA SER A 333 69.72 0.82 42.11
C SER A 333 70.23 2.03 42.95
N PRO A 334 69.85 2.17 44.25
CA PRO A 334 68.51 2.18 44.88
C PRO A 334 68.38 3.36 45.89
N ALA A 335 67.21 4.01 46.05
CA ALA A 335 66.97 4.80 47.26
C ALA A 335 65.50 5.18 47.46
N ALA A 336 65.12 5.12 48.73
CA ALA A 336 64.02 5.84 49.38
C ALA A 336 62.60 5.47 48.98
N THR A 337 62.02 4.63 49.85
CA THR A 337 60.59 4.55 50.16
C THR A 337 60.02 5.96 50.42
N HIS A 338 59.53 6.62 49.39
CA HIS A 338 58.53 7.66 49.54
C HIS A 338 57.16 7.00 49.37
N VAL A 339 56.35 7.07 50.42
CA VAL A 339 54.91 6.85 50.33
C VAL A 339 54.39 7.87 49.32
N ALA A 340 54.23 7.44 48.06
CA ALA A 340 53.59 8.24 47.04
C ALA A 340 52.14 8.43 47.49
N ALA A 341 51.76 9.66 47.83
CA ALA A 341 50.37 10.06 47.87
C ALA A 341 49.76 9.64 46.53
N ARG A 342 48.81 8.71 46.55
CA ARG A 342 48.00 8.38 45.38
C ARG A 342 47.35 9.69 44.93
N THR A 343 47.85 10.27 43.84
CA THR A 343 47.12 11.29 43.10
C THR A 343 45.89 10.59 42.53
N LEU A 344 44.78 10.62 43.28
CA LEU A 344 43.50 10.13 42.80
C LEU A 344 43.09 11.05 41.65
N SER A 345 43.26 10.59 40.41
CA SER A 345 42.67 11.23 39.24
C SER A 345 41.15 11.14 39.38
N ALA A 346 40.46 12.28 39.21
CA ALA A 346 39.01 12.27 39.23
C ALA A 346 38.48 11.44 38.05
N SER A 347 37.44 10.66 38.29
CA SER A 347 36.83 9.75 37.31
C SER A 347 35.32 9.90 37.32
N LEU A 348 34.73 9.74 36.13
CA LEU A 348 33.30 9.86 35.91
C LEU A 348 32.84 8.61 35.15
N GLN A 349 31.80 7.95 35.68
CA GLN A 349 31.16 6.82 35.07
C GLN A 349 29.73 7.20 34.69
N LEU A 350 29.46 7.17 33.38
CA LEU A 350 28.13 7.42 32.83
C LEU A 350 27.42 6.09 32.56
N GLN A 351 26.15 6.00 32.94
CA GLN A 351 25.31 4.84 32.67
C GLN A 351 24.58 5.04 31.34
N GLY A 352 25.15 4.48 30.28
CA GLY A 352 24.65 4.61 28.91
C GLY A 352 25.25 5.82 28.20
N THR A 353 25.71 5.61 26.96
CA THR A 353 26.36 6.66 26.15
C THR A 353 25.52 7.13 24.97
N ASN A 354 24.41 6.44 24.67
CA ASN A 354 23.43 6.82 23.66
C ASN A 354 22.09 7.05 24.36
N LEU A 355 21.72 8.31 24.52
CA LEU A 355 20.54 8.73 25.26
C LEU A 355 19.57 9.42 24.29
N THR A 356 18.29 9.43 24.65
CA THR A 356 17.27 10.27 23.99
C THR A 356 16.86 11.36 24.98
N SER A 357 16.32 12.49 24.53
CA SER A 357 15.84 13.57 25.42
C SER A 357 14.91 13.10 26.54
N ASN A 358 14.18 11.99 26.33
CA ASN A 358 13.24 11.40 27.29
C ASN A 358 13.89 10.43 28.31
N VAL A 359 15.20 10.17 28.23
CA VAL A 359 15.93 9.27 29.16
C VAL A 359 16.85 10.12 30.03
N PRO A 360 16.75 10.06 31.37
CA PRO A 360 17.59 10.87 32.24
C PRO A 360 19.06 10.45 32.19
N LEU A 361 19.96 11.43 32.32
CA LEU A 361 21.39 11.24 32.51
C LEU A 361 21.65 10.63 33.89
N ARG A 362 22.31 9.47 33.92
CA ARG A 362 22.71 8.80 35.16
C ARG A 362 24.22 8.67 35.23
N PHE A 363 24.84 9.26 36.24
CA PHE A 363 26.29 9.27 36.38
C PHE A 363 26.75 9.21 37.82
N ALA A 364 27.93 8.63 38.05
CA ALA A 364 28.61 8.56 39.34
C ALA A 364 30.08 8.93 39.15
N GLY A 365 30.74 9.42 40.20
CA GLY A 365 32.13 9.84 40.10
C GLY A 365 32.91 9.70 41.40
N SER A 366 34.23 9.72 41.28
CA SER A 366 35.16 9.60 42.41
C SER A 366 36.46 10.36 42.17
N GLY A 367 37.20 10.66 43.25
CA GLY A 367 38.52 11.31 43.18
C GLY A 367 38.52 12.82 43.47
N PHE A 368 37.42 13.34 44.02
CA PHE A 368 37.27 14.73 44.49
C PHE A 368 37.68 14.88 45.96
N LEU A 369 37.76 16.10 46.50
CA LEU A 369 38.02 16.28 47.94
C LEU A 369 36.79 15.87 48.77
N PRO A 370 36.98 15.30 49.98
CA PRO A 370 35.88 14.99 50.88
C PRO A 370 34.98 16.20 51.16
N GLY A 371 33.67 16.06 50.96
CA GLY A 371 32.69 17.13 51.25
C GLY A 371 32.70 18.30 50.25
N GLU A 372 33.45 18.22 49.16
CA GLU A 372 33.59 19.30 48.19
C GLU A 372 32.35 19.49 47.32
N ALA A 373 31.97 20.75 47.07
CA ALA A 373 30.94 21.11 46.11
C ALA A 373 31.43 20.92 44.66
N LEU A 374 30.61 20.25 43.86
CA LEU A 374 30.88 19.87 42.48
C LEU A 374 29.92 20.61 41.54
N GLU A 375 30.52 21.28 40.56
CA GLU A 375 29.81 21.91 39.46
C GLU A 375 29.63 20.91 38.32
N VAL A 376 28.43 20.84 37.74
CA VAL A 376 28.08 19.90 36.68
C VAL A 376 27.57 20.66 35.46
N THR A 377 28.29 20.53 34.34
CA THR A 377 28.00 21.27 33.11
C THR A 377 27.98 20.31 31.92
N ILE A 378 27.05 20.51 31.00
CA ILE A 378 27.04 19.85 29.69
C ILE A 378 27.71 20.79 28.68
N GLN A 379 28.67 20.28 27.93
CA GLN A 379 29.42 21.02 26.92
C GLN A 379 29.29 20.38 25.54
N ASP A 380 29.50 21.17 24.48
CA ASP A 380 29.70 20.66 23.13
C ASP A 380 31.10 20.01 22.97
N GLN A 381 31.39 19.41 21.82
CA GLN A 381 32.71 18.82 21.56
C GLN A 381 33.86 19.86 21.48
N ALA A 382 33.55 21.15 21.37
CA ALA A 382 34.51 22.24 21.39
C ALA A 382 34.75 22.81 22.81
N GLY A 383 34.04 22.32 23.82
CA GLY A 383 34.16 22.73 25.22
C GLY A 383 33.28 23.93 25.61
N HIS A 384 32.37 24.38 24.75
CA HIS A 384 31.43 25.45 25.10
C HIS A 384 30.29 24.89 25.95
N ALA A 385 29.99 25.55 27.06
CA ALA A 385 28.86 25.20 27.92
C ALA A 385 27.52 25.34 27.18
N GLN A 386 26.76 24.24 27.14
CA GLN A 386 25.42 24.16 26.56
C GLN A 386 24.34 24.20 27.65
N ALA A 387 24.59 23.61 28.82
CA ALA A 387 23.66 23.65 29.95
C ALA A 387 24.36 23.43 31.29
N GLN A 388 23.77 23.98 32.35
CA GLN A 388 24.21 23.80 33.74
C GLN A 388 23.21 22.88 34.47
N LEU A 389 23.70 21.81 35.09
CA LEU A 389 22.88 20.89 35.89
C LEU A 389 22.94 21.25 37.38
N ALA A 390 22.11 20.59 38.20
CA ALA A 390 22.10 20.80 39.64
C ALA A 390 23.49 20.48 40.26
N PRO A 391 24.01 21.32 41.16
CA PRO A 391 25.28 21.07 41.82
C PRO A 391 25.19 19.84 42.75
N LEU A 392 26.29 19.11 42.86
CA LEU A 392 26.42 17.90 43.69
C LEU A 392 27.47 18.13 44.78
N ASN A 393 27.47 17.30 45.82
CA ASN A 393 28.55 17.28 46.80
C ASN A 393 29.22 15.91 46.82
N ALA A 394 30.55 15.89 46.92
CA ALA A 394 31.30 14.67 47.19
C ALA A 394 31.10 14.23 48.66
N ASP A 395 31.03 12.93 48.89
CA ASP A 395 30.96 12.33 50.22
C ASP A 395 32.32 12.39 50.95
N ASN A 396 32.39 11.83 52.15
CA ASN A 396 33.61 11.82 52.96
C ASN A 396 34.75 10.99 52.35
N ALA A 397 34.48 10.17 51.33
CA ALA A 397 35.46 9.41 50.57
C ALA A 397 35.85 10.09 49.24
N GLY A 398 35.32 11.28 48.95
CA GLY A 398 35.56 11.99 47.69
C GLY A 398 34.81 11.41 46.49
N GLN A 399 33.68 10.73 46.74
CA GLN A 399 32.82 10.08 45.75
C GLN A 399 31.43 10.69 45.74
N PHE A 400 30.65 10.49 44.68
CA PHE A 400 29.22 10.72 44.72
C PHE A 400 28.48 9.55 44.06
N SER A 401 27.42 9.08 44.73
CA SER A 401 26.54 8.02 44.23
C SER A 401 25.75 8.48 42.99
N THR A 402 25.15 7.54 42.25
CA THR A 402 24.43 7.80 41.00
C THR A 402 23.48 9.00 41.08
N ALA A 403 23.89 10.12 40.47
CA ALA A 403 23.04 11.28 40.22
C ALA A 403 22.15 10.99 39.01
N THR A 404 20.90 11.45 39.05
CA THR A 404 19.92 11.28 37.96
C THR A 404 19.37 12.64 37.60
N GLU A 405 19.78 13.16 36.45
CA GLU A 405 19.38 14.50 35.97
C GLU A 405 18.61 14.35 34.65
N ALA A 406 17.60 15.20 34.44
CA ALA A 406 16.93 15.27 33.15
C ALA A 406 17.86 15.89 32.10
N ILE A 407 17.81 15.40 30.85
CA ILE A 407 18.49 16.08 29.75
C ILE A 407 17.71 17.38 29.45
N PRO A 408 18.36 18.55 29.40
CA PRO A 408 17.70 19.80 29.06
C PRO A 408 16.98 19.70 27.71
N ALA A 409 15.74 20.20 27.64
CA ALA A 409 14.89 20.06 26.46
C ALA A 409 15.42 20.83 25.23
N ASP A 410 16.25 21.85 25.46
CA ASP A 410 16.91 22.69 24.46
C ASP A 410 18.28 22.17 24.03
N LEU A 411 18.77 21.06 24.62
CA LEU A 411 20.06 20.49 24.26
C LEU A 411 19.98 19.90 22.82
N PRO A 412 20.81 20.37 21.87
CA PRO A 412 20.70 19.95 20.47
C PRO A 412 21.08 18.47 20.31
N PRO A 413 20.53 17.74 19.31
CA PRO A 413 20.98 16.38 19.01
C PRO A 413 22.46 16.35 18.62
N GLY A 414 23.18 15.31 19.03
CA GLY A 414 24.60 15.19 18.72
C GLY A 414 25.43 14.68 19.90
N ALA A 415 26.75 14.79 19.75
CA ALA A 415 27.71 14.38 20.79
C ALA A 415 27.96 15.52 21.76
N HIS A 416 27.87 15.21 23.05
CA HIS A 416 28.05 16.12 24.17
C HIS A 416 29.05 15.55 25.18
N VAL A 417 29.59 16.43 26.02
CA VAL A 417 30.48 16.09 27.11
C VAL A 417 29.84 16.54 28.42
N LEU A 418 29.67 15.60 29.36
CA LEU A 418 29.34 15.92 30.74
C LEU A 418 30.65 16.19 31.48
N LEU A 419 30.79 17.40 32.02
CA LEU A 419 31.92 17.85 32.82
C LEU A 419 31.50 18.00 34.28
N VAL A 420 32.27 17.39 35.19
CA VAL A 420 32.15 17.59 36.64
C VAL A 420 33.44 18.22 37.15
N GLN A 421 33.34 19.37 37.81
CA GLN A 421 34.48 20.13 38.32
C GLN A 421 34.34 20.41 39.81
N GLY A 422 35.36 20.08 40.59
CA GLY A 422 35.43 20.45 42.00
C GLY A 422 35.74 21.93 42.19
N GLN A 423 34.95 22.66 42.99
CA GLN A 423 35.11 24.10 43.18
C GLN A 423 36.38 24.48 43.96
N SER A 424 36.80 23.65 44.92
CA SER A 424 37.97 23.90 45.77
C SER A 424 39.26 23.31 45.19
N SER A 425 39.17 22.09 44.67
CA SER A 425 40.29 21.31 44.15
C SER A 425 40.59 21.58 42.69
N GLN A 426 39.64 22.16 41.94
CA GLN A 426 39.70 22.39 40.50
C GLN A 426 39.95 21.09 39.70
N ARG A 427 39.72 19.92 40.31
CA ARG A 427 39.81 18.63 39.62
C ARG A 427 38.60 18.45 38.71
N THR A 428 38.84 17.95 37.51
CA THR A 428 37.80 17.70 36.52
C THR A 428 37.69 16.21 36.20
N ALA A 429 36.46 15.75 35.99
CA ALA A 429 36.17 14.45 35.40
C ALA A 429 35.13 14.65 34.29
N GLN A 430 35.31 13.94 33.18
CA GLN A 430 34.47 14.12 31.99
C GLN A 430 34.03 12.79 31.39
N ALA A 431 32.85 12.76 30.80
CA ALA A 431 32.31 11.61 30.07
C ALA A 431 31.52 12.08 28.85
N SER A 432 31.69 11.41 27.72
CA SER A 432 30.96 11.73 26.48
C SER A 432 29.67 10.93 26.37
N PHE A 433 28.65 11.55 25.82
CA PHE A 433 27.38 10.91 25.46
C PHE A 433 26.81 11.49 24.18
N GLN A 434 25.89 10.75 23.58
CA GLN A 434 25.23 11.12 22.34
C GLN A 434 23.73 11.22 22.60
N VAL A 435 23.16 12.39 22.26
CA VAL A 435 21.72 12.61 22.28
C VAL A 435 21.18 12.26 20.90
N ALA A 436 20.48 11.14 20.81
CA ALA A 436 19.81 10.69 19.61
C ALA A 436 18.50 11.45 19.42
N LEU A 437 18.31 11.99 18.23
CA LEU A 437 17.01 12.49 17.77
C LEU A 437 16.12 11.29 17.46
N ILE A 438 14.99 11.14 18.18
CA ILE A 438 13.94 10.23 17.74
C ILE A 438 13.21 10.94 16.58
N PRO A 439 13.20 10.39 15.36
CA PRO A 439 12.45 11.01 14.27
C PRO A 439 10.96 11.06 14.67
N PRO A 440 10.30 12.23 14.56
CA PRO A 440 8.89 12.32 14.88
C PRO A 440 8.07 11.40 13.96
N THR A 441 7.07 10.75 14.52
CA THR A 441 6.15 9.87 13.79
C THR A 441 4.78 10.51 13.75
N VAL A 442 4.13 10.48 12.58
CA VAL A 442 2.76 10.98 12.40
C VAL A 442 1.94 9.93 11.66
N GLN A 443 0.70 9.76 12.09
CA GLN A 443 -0.33 8.95 11.45
C GLN A 443 -1.53 9.82 11.10
N LEU A 444 -2.24 9.45 10.04
CA LEU A 444 -3.48 10.09 9.61
C LEU A 444 -4.63 9.12 9.83
N ASP A 445 -5.81 9.67 10.13
CA ASP A 445 -7.05 8.87 10.19
C ASP A 445 -7.39 8.29 8.80
N ALA A 446 -7.02 9.01 7.73
CA ALA A 446 -7.16 8.59 6.36
C ALA A 446 -5.98 9.04 5.49
N TYR A 447 -5.46 8.12 4.69
CA TYR A 447 -4.37 8.38 3.73
C TYR A 447 -4.89 8.64 2.31
N THR A 448 -6.20 8.56 2.11
CA THR A 448 -6.87 8.85 0.85
C THR A 448 -8.13 9.66 1.15
N VAL A 449 -8.29 10.79 0.47
CA VAL A 449 -9.34 11.78 0.80
C VAL A 449 -9.76 12.55 -0.44
N LYS A 450 -10.98 13.07 -0.46
CA LYS A 450 -11.41 14.07 -1.46
C LYS A 450 -11.04 15.49 -0.98
N PRO A 451 -10.83 16.44 -1.91
CA PRO A 451 -10.77 17.85 -1.55
C PRO A 451 -11.98 18.28 -0.71
N ARG A 452 -11.81 19.33 0.10
CA ARG A 452 -12.80 19.89 1.04
C ARG A 452 -13.19 19.01 2.24
N HIS A 453 -12.58 17.84 2.40
CA HIS A 453 -12.81 16.98 3.55
C HIS A 453 -11.74 17.19 4.62
N ASP A 454 -12.13 16.96 5.88
CA ASP A 454 -11.25 17.06 7.04
C ASP A 454 -10.52 15.75 7.31
N ILE A 455 -9.22 15.85 7.57
CA ILE A 455 -8.37 14.75 8.02
C ILE A 455 -7.93 15.04 9.45
N GLY A 456 -8.06 14.05 10.33
CA GLY A 456 -7.37 14.04 11.61
C GLY A 456 -5.98 13.43 11.51
N PHE A 457 -5.08 13.93 12.34
CA PHE A 457 -3.73 13.41 12.48
C PHE A 457 -3.31 13.34 13.94
N ALA A 458 -2.44 12.38 14.25
CA ALA A 458 -1.80 12.23 15.55
C ALA A 458 -0.32 11.91 15.36
N GLY A 459 0.54 12.42 16.24
CA GLY A 459 1.97 12.18 16.17
C GLY A 459 2.67 12.30 17.51
N SER A 460 3.91 11.84 17.54
CA SER A 460 4.76 11.77 18.74
C SER A 460 6.23 11.94 18.37
N GLY A 461 7.05 12.34 19.35
CA GLY A 461 8.50 12.55 19.16
C GLY A 461 8.88 13.98 18.79
N PHE A 462 7.99 14.94 19.02
CA PHE A 462 8.30 16.38 18.97
C PHE A 462 8.86 16.86 20.31
N LEU A 463 9.49 18.05 20.34
CA LEU A 463 9.91 18.62 21.62
C LEU A 463 8.67 18.97 22.49
N PRO A 464 8.78 18.90 23.82
CA PRO A 464 7.71 19.36 24.70
C PRO A 464 7.33 20.82 24.40
N ASP A 465 6.02 21.10 24.32
CA ASP A 465 5.44 22.44 24.10
C ASP A 465 5.88 23.14 22.80
N GLU A 466 6.46 22.39 21.85
CA GLU A 466 6.86 22.91 20.55
C GLU A 466 5.66 23.12 19.61
N VAL A 467 5.74 24.18 18.81
CA VAL A 467 4.77 24.45 17.74
C VAL A 467 5.10 23.58 16.53
N VAL A 468 4.13 22.79 16.09
CA VAL A 468 4.23 21.89 14.94
C VAL A 468 3.33 22.39 13.81
N GLU A 469 3.94 22.58 12.64
CA GLU A 469 3.24 22.99 11.42
C GLU A 469 2.99 21.80 10.51
N VAL A 470 1.74 21.67 10.03
CA VAL A 470 1.35 20.71 9.00
C VAL A 470 1.25 21.44 7.67
N ARG A 471 2.11 21.09 6.73
CA ARG A 471 2.18 21.72 5.41
C ARG A 471 1.97 20.70 4.31
N LEU A 472 1.28 21.10 3.24
CA LEU A 472 1.02 20.26 2.07
C LEU A 472 1.95 20.66 0.92
N GLY A 473 2.71 19.71 0.41
CA GLY A 473 3.53 19.91 -0.77
C GLY A 473 3.44 18.75 -1.75
N THR A 474 4.03 18.93 -2.92
CA THR A 474 4.27 17.86 -3.89
C THR A 474 5.67 17.29 -3.70
N THR A 475 5.84 16.01 -3.98
CA THR A 475 7.15 15.34 -3.90
C THR A 475 8.20 16.11 -4.72
N GLY A 476 9.21 16.68 -4.05
CA GLY A 476 10.34 17.37 -4.71
C GLY A 476 10.23 18.89 -4.86
N GLN A 477 9.24 19.57 -4.27
CA GLN A 477 9.18 21.05 -4.24
C GLN A 477 9.32 21.61 -2.81
N ALA A 478 10.01 22.76 -2.70
CA ALA A 478 10.37 23.41 -1.43
C ALA A 478 9.29 24.34 -0.84
N LEU A 479 8.19 24.58 -1.56
CA LEU A 479 7.09 25.43 -1.10
C LEU A 479 5.87 24.57 -0.77
N ALA A 480 5.62 24.37 0.53
CA ALA A 480 4.47 23.63 1.03
C ALA A 480 3.45 24.60 1.66
N GLN A 481 2.19 24.49 1.27
CA GLN A 481 1.07 25.30 1.80
C GLN A 481 0.80 24.93 3.26
N LEU A 482 0.72 25.91 4.16
CA LEU A 482 0.34 25.66 5.56
C LEU A 482 -1.13 25.25 5.64
N LEU A 483 -1.40 24.08 6.23
CA LEU A 483 -2.75 23.55 6.44
C LEU A 483 -3.22 23.68 7.88
N ALA A 484 -2.34 23.45 8.85
CA ALA A 484 -2.66 23.56 10.27
C ALA A 484 -1.41 23.84 11.12
N THR A 485 -1.64 24.36 12.32
CA THR A 485 -0.62 24.56 13.36
C THR A 485 -1.15 23.99 14.66
N VAL A 486 -0.37 23.15 15.33
CA VAL A 486 -0.71 22.51 16.62
C VAL A 486 0.46 22.60 17.58
N ASN A 487 0.21 22.50 18.89
CA ASN A 487 1.27 22.46 19.90
C ASN A 487 1.44 21.04 20.41
N ALA A 488 2.70 20.60 20.56
CA ALA A 488 3.04 19.37 21.26
C ALA A 488 2.73 19.52 22.75
N ASN A 489 2.27 18.45 23.40
CA ASN A 489 2.12 18.44 24.85
C ASN A 489 3.47 18.20 25.56
N ALA A 490 3.46 18.21 26.91
CA ALA A 490 4.64 17.95 27.72
C ALA A 490 5.36 16.60 27.40
N GLY A 491 4.64 15.63 26.81
CA GLY A 491 5.20 14.36 26.36
C GLY A 491 5.62 14.31 24.89
N GLY A 492 5.63 15.45 24.17
CA GLY A 492 6.02 15.53 22.77
C GLY A 492 4.99 14.96 21.78
N ASN A 493 3.73 14.85 22.18
CA ASN A 493 2.64 14.34 21.34
C ASN A 493 1.80 15.48 20.77
N VAL A 494 1.34 15.31 19.53
CA VAL A 494 0.47 16.24 18.82
C VAL A 494 -0.77 15.52 18.30
N ALA A 495 -1.89 16.22 18.25
CA ALA A 495 -3.08 15.79 17.54
C ALA A 495 -3.82 17.01 16.98
N GLY A 496 -4.46 16.86 15.83
CA GLY A 496 -5.19 17.95 15.20
C GLY A 496 -5.99 17.50 14.00
N ARG A 497 -6.63 18.47 13.34
CA ARG A 497 -7.36 18.26 12.08
C ARG A 497 -7.02 19.36 11.08
N PHE A 498 -7.11 19.05 9.80
CA PHE A 498 -7.00 20.03 8.72
C PHE A 498 -7.93 19.67 7.56
N THR A 499 -8.39 20.69 6.83
CA THR A 499 -9.20 20.50 5.62
C THR A 499 -8.31 20.46 4.39
N VAL A 500 -8.53 19.48 3.51
CA VAL A 500 -7.79 19.41 2.24
C VAL A 500 -8.30 20.50 1.30
N PRO A 501 -7.43 21.37 0.75
CA PRO A 501 -7.86 22.44 -0.15
C PRO A 501 -8.41 21.87 -1.48
N LEU A 502 -9.19 22.66 -2.21
CA LEU A 502 -9.60 22.30 -3.57
C LEU A 502 -8.37 22.22 -4.47
N MET A 503 -8.03 21.02 -4.94
CA MET A 503 -6.81 20.76 -5.68
C MET A 503 -6.97 19.54 -6.60
N PRO A 504 -6.09 19.38 -7.62
CA PRO A 504 -6.12 18.20 -8.49
C PRO A 504 -5.94 16.90 -7.70
N GLY A 505 -6.53 15.81 -8.20
CA GLY A 505 -6.27 14.49 -7.65
C GLY A 505 -4.83 14.07 -7.92
N GLY A 506 -4.21 13.37 -6.97
CA GLY A 506 -2.81 12.99 -7.06
C GLY A 506 -2.23 12.58 -5.72
N ASN A 507 -0.93 12.28 -5.73
CA ASN A 507 -0.18 11.98 -4.52
C ASN A 507 0.54 13.23 -4.04
N TYR A 508 0.28 13.59 -2.80
CA TYR A 508 0.86 14.71 -2.09
C TYR A 508 1.65 14.22 -0.88
N THR A 509 2.51 15.09 -0.38
CA THR A 509 3.29 14.85 0.83
C THR A 509 2.90 15.90 1.86
N LEU A 510 2.48 15.44 3.03
CA LEU A 510 2.39 16.28 4.21
C LEU A 510 3.78 16.37 4.83
N PHE A 511 4.24 17.59 5.05
CA PHE A 511 5.43 17.90 5.82
C PHE A 511 4.97 18.36 7.19
N ILE A 512 5.31 17.61 8.22
CA ILE A 512 5.01 17.94 9.61
C ILE A 512 6.32 18.32 10.27
N VAL A 513 6.45 19.59 10.64
CA VAL A 513 7.73 20.18 11.05
C VAL A 513 7.55 20.91 12.37
N GLY A 514 8.35 20.55 13.37
CA GLY A 514 8.49 21.35 14.59
C GLY A 514 9.29 22.62 14.34
N ARG A 515 8.83 23.77 14.85
CA ARG A 515 9.49 25.07 14.67
C ARG A 515 10.85 25.18 15.37
N GLN A 516 11.01 24.58 16.54
CA GLN A 516 12.26 24.57 17.30
C GLN A 516 13.19 23.43 16.84
N SER A 517 12.67 22.21 16.74
CA SER A 517 13.42 21.01 16.35
C SER A 517 13.83 21.00 14.88
N GLN A 518 13.13 21.74 14.02
CA GLN A 518 13.36 21.83 12.57
C GLN A 518 13.45 20.46 11.88
N THR A 519 12.91 19.42 12.50
CA THR A 519 13.01 18.04 12.02
C THR A 519 11.72 17.70 11.27
N PRO A 520 11.74 17.57 9.94
CA PRO A 520 10.55 17.23 9.18
C PRO A 520 10.27 15.73 9.28
N THR A 521 9.04 15.37 9.58
CA THR A 521 8.49 14.05 9.24
C THR A 521 7.52 14.20 8.08
N THR A 522 7.44 13.16 7.24
CA THR A 522 6.61 13.20 6.03
C THR A 522 5.62 12.06 6.00
N VAL A 523 4.41 12.38 5.56
CA VAL A 523 3.34 11.41 5.39
C VAL A 523 2.75 11.56 4.00
N GLY A 524 2.60 10.46 3.27
CA GLY A 524 1.95 10.47 1.96
C GLY A 524 0.44 10.65 2.11
N LEU A 525 -0.14 11.52 1.29
CA LEU A 525 -1.58 11.74 1.20
C LEU A 525 -2.03 11.62 -0.26
N THR A 526 -2.98 10.73 -0.54
CA THR A 526 -3.60 10.64 -1.87
C THR A 526 -4.89 11.47 -1.89
N VAL A 527 -4.92 12.50 -2.72
CA VAL A 527 -6.12 13.30 -2.95
C VAL A 527 -6.85 12.71 -4.16
N GLN A 528 -8.14 12.40 -4.01
CA GLN A 528 -8.99 11.87 -5.07
C GLN A 528 -9.52 12.99 -5.98
N THR A 529 -9.83 12.66 -7.23
CA THR A 529 -10.63 13.50 -8.14
C THR A 529 -12.12 13.27 -7.91
N PHE A 530 -12.91 14.32 -8.15
CA PHE A 530 -14.36 14.21 -8.31
C PHE A 530 -14.67 13.59 -9.68
N HIS A 531 -15.57 12.60 -9.72
CA HIS A 531 -16.02 11.92 -10.93
C HIS A 531 -17.53 12.09 -11.08
N PRO A 532 -17.99 13.31 -11.39
CA PRO A 532 -19.41 13.60 -11.41
C PRO A 532 -20.14 12.76 -12.45
N TRP A 533 -21.36 12.35 -12.11
CA TRP A 533 -22.28 11.70 -13.03
C TRP A 533 -23.67 12.29 -12.87
N VAL A 534 -24.43 12.22 -13.96
CA VAL A 534 -25.81 12.73 -14.01
C VAL A 534 -26.70 11.71 -14.70
N THR A 535 -27.93 11.61 -14.24
CA THR A 535 -29.03 10.87 -14.87
C THR A 535 -30.18 11.81 -15.20
N LEU A 536 -30.95 11.46 -16.22
CA LEU A 536 -32.14 12.18 -16.63
C LEU A 536 -33.38 11.40 -16.21
N ASP A 537 -34.45 12.11 -15.84
CA ASP A 537 -35.74 11.48 -15.52
C ASP A 537 -36.36 10.81 -16.76
N SER A 538 -36.02 11.30 -17.96
CA SER A 538 -36.34 10.67 -19.24
C SER A 538 -35.21 10.87 -20.25
N TYR A 539 -34.90 9.82 -21.00
CA TYR A 539 -33.92 9.84 -22.10
C TYR A 539 -34.57 9.98 -23.47
N ALA A 540 -35.91 9.92 -23.53
CA ALA A 540 -36.69 10.02 -24.76
C ALA A 540 -37.89 10.99 -24.61
N PRO A 541 -37.66 12.28 -24.28
CA PRO A 541 -38.74 13.24 -24.11
C PRO A 541 -39.39 13.63 -25.45
N SER A 542 -40.69 13.91 -25.44
CA SER A 542 -41.35 14.65 -26.53
C SER A 542 -41.05 16.15 -26.42
N SER A 543 -41.23 16.90 -27.50
CA SER A 543 -41.15 18.37 -27.45
C SER A 543 -42.06 18.95 -26.35
N HIS A 544 -41.62 20.03 -25.70
CA HIS A 544 -42.24 20.68 -24.54
C HIS A 544 -42.29 19.85 -23.24
N THR A 545 -41.66 18.68 -23.21
CA THR A 545 -41.49 17.93 -21.95
C THR A 545 -40.41 18.59 -21.10
N ARG A 546 -40.63 18.67 -19.78
CA ARG A 546 -39.60 19.10 -18.84
C ARG A 546 -38.74 17.92 -18.38
N LEU A 547 -37.44 17.99 -18.64
CA LEU A 547 -36.45 17.04 -18.16
C LEU A 547 -36.00 17.41 -16.76
N GLY A 548 -35.97 16.43 -15.85
CA GLY A 548 -35.29 16.56 -14.57
C GLY A 548 -33.91 15.89 -14.57
N PHE A 549 -33.07 16.34 -13.63
CA PHE A 549 -31.67 15.95 -13.52
C PHE A 549 -31.39 15.44 -12.11
N THR A 550 -30.70 14.31 -12.02
CA THR A 550 -30.11 13.83 -10.76
C THR A 550 -28.61 13.68 -10.93
N GLY A 551 -27.84 14.47 -10.18
CA GLY A 551 -26.38 14.50 -10.23
C GLY A 551 -25.73 14.13 -8.91
N ASN A 552 -24.52 13.58 -8.99
CA ASN A 552 -23.75 13.14 -7.82
C ASN A 552 -22.24 13.24 -8.10
N ASP A 553 -21.45 13.20 -7.03
CA ASP A 553 -19.99 13.33 -7.01
C ASP A 553 -19.45 14.63 -7.63
N PHE A 554 -20.20 15.72 -7.50
CA PHE A 554 -19.71 17.08 -7.71
C PHE A 554 -19.00 17.60 -6.45
N VAL A 555 -18.27 18.72 -6.55
CA VAL A 555 -17.72 19.38 -5.35
C VAL A 555 -18.87 19.83 -4.45
N PRO A 556 -18.80 19.58 -3.13
CA PRO A 556 -19.78 20.09 -2.17
C PRO A 556 -20.03 21.58 -2.34
N ASN A 557 -21.30 21.97 -2.44
CA ASN A 557 -21.74 23.36 -2.61
C ASN A 557 -21.22 24.05 -3.88
N GLU A 558 -20.85 23.32 -4.94
CA GLU A 558 -20.53 23.95 -6.23
C GLU A 558 -21.76 24.21 -7.10
N GLU A 559 -21.74 25.32 -7.83
CA GLU A 559 -22.69 25.56 -8.92
C GLU A 559 -22.31 24.67 -10.12
N VAL A 560 -23.30 24.02 -10.73
CA VAL A 560 -23.18 23.17 -11.90
C VAL A 560 -23.91 23.84 -13.06
N LEU A 561 -23.16 24.17 -14.11
CA LEU A 561 -23.65 24.79 -15.32
C LEU A 561 -24.01 23.71 -16.34
N VAL A 562 -25.23 23.74 -16.85
CA VAL A 562 -25.73 22.77 -17.83
C VAL A 562 -25.76 23.43 -19.20
N TYR A 563 -25.09 22.84 -20.18
CA TYR A 563 -25.06 23.31 -21.57
C TYR A 563 -25.69 22.29 -22.51
N LEU A 564 -26.28 22.76 -23.60
CA LEU A 564 -26.84 21.91 -24.65
C LEU A 564 -25.89 21.82 -25.84
N ASN A 565 -25.54 20.61 -26.23
CA ASN A 565 -24.72 20.19 -27.38
C ASN A 565 -23.27 20.71 -27.41
N GLN A 566 -22.98 21.91 -26.88
CA GLN A 566 -21.66 22.53 -26.86
C GLN A 566 -21.45 23.32 -25.57
N ARG A 567 -20.22 23.31 -25.04
CA ARG A 567 -19.83 24.08 -23.84
C ARG A 567 -19.56 25.56 -24.18
N LYS A 568 -20.49 26.22 -24.87
CA LYS A 568 -20.37 27.61 -25.32
C LYS A 568 -21.72 28.31 -25.29
N GLY A 569 -21.75 29.57 -24.86
CA GLY A 569 -22.98 30.36 -24.72
C GLY A 569 -23.52 30.36 -23.29
N GLU A 570 -24.79 30.75 -23.13
CA GLU A 570 -25.46 30.72 -21.83
C GLU A 570 -25.85 29.27 -21.45
N PRO A 571 -25.68 28.88 -20.18
CA PRO A 571 -26.15 27.58 -19.71
C PRO A 571 -27.69 27.53 -19.78
N VAL A 572 -28.23 26.39 -20.22
CA VAL A 572 -29.68 26.16 -20.26
C VAL A 572 -30.27 26.02 -18.86
N VAL A 573 -29.46 25.59 -17.89
CA VAL A 573 -29.81 25.45 -16.48
C VAL A 573 -28.58 25.68 -15.60
N ARG A 574 -28.80 26.22 -14.41
CA ARG A 574 -27.83 26.28 -13.31
C ARG A 574 -28.37 25.47 -12.13
N VAL A 575 -27.59 24.54 -11.62
CA VAL A 575 -27.96 23.68 -10.48
C VAL A 575 -26.96 23.85 -9.36
N GLN A 576 -27.41 23.84 -8.12
CA GLN A 576 -26.54 23.92 -6.95
C GLN A 576 -26.37 22.52 -6.35
N ALA A 577 -25.13 22.02 -6.27
CA ALA A 577 -24.84 20.80 -5.54
C ALA A 577 -24.95 21.05 -4.03
N ASP A 578 -25.43 20.06 -3.27
CA ASP A 578 -25.54 20.09 -1.83
C ASP A 578 -24.18 19.86 -1.14
N THR A 579 -24.19 19.76 0.20
CA THR A 579 -22.99 19.51 1.02
C THR A 579 -22.33 18.14 0.76
N ASN A 580 -23.02 17.23 0.08
CA ASN A 580 -22.52 15.91 -0.30
C ASN A 580 -22.16 15.84 -1.80
N GLY A 581 -22.22 16.95 -2.53
CA GLY A 581 -21.94 16.97 -3.96
C GLY A 581 -23.05 16.39 -4.83
N ARG A 582 -24.30 16.38 -4.32
CA ARG A 582 -25.49 15.84 -4.99
C ARG A 582 -26.47 16.93 -5.35
N PHE A 583 -27.28 16.69 -6.37
CA PHE A 583 -28.47 17.50 -6.62
C PHE A 583 -29.55 16.62 -7.24
N VAL A 584 -30.81 16.96 -6.95
CA VAL A 584 -31.98 16.39 -7.59
C VAL A 584 -32.87 17.55 -7.98
N MET A 585 -33.11 17.72 -9.28
CA MET A 585 -33.91 18.81 -9.80
C MET A 585 -34.94 18.25 -10.79
N PRO A 586 -36.15 17.90 -10.32
CA PRO A 586 -37.21 17.40 -11.18
C PRO A 586 -37.70 18.52 -12.10
N ALA A 587 -38.07 18.16 -13.34
CA ALA A 587 -38.62 19.11 -14.32
C ALA A 587 -37.76 20.40 -14.50
N ALA A 588 -36.44 20.25 -14.44
CA ALA A 588 -35.43 21.30 -14.46
C ALA A 588 -35.43 22.17 -15.72
N TRP A 589 -35.69 21.57 -16.88
CA TRP A 589 -35.53 22.25 -18.17
C TRP A 589 -36.57 21.80 -19.19
N GLU A 590 -37.20 22.74 -19.90
CA GLU A 590 -38.14 22.42 -20.96
C GLU A 590 -37.43 22.20 -22.30
N VAL A 591 -37.68 21.05 -22.91
CA VAL A 591 -37.13 20.68 -24.22
C VAL A 591 -37.92 21.41 -25.31
N VAL A 592 -37.38 22.50 -25.86
CA VAL A 592 -38.06 23.30 -26.89
C VAL A 592 -37.19 23.42 -28.15
N ASN A 593 -37.79 23.25 -29.32
CA ASN A 593 -37.14 23.37 -30.64
C ASN A 593 -35.98 22.39 -30.88
N LEU A 594 -36.07 21.16 -30.34
CA LEU A 594 -35.06 20.12 -30.51
C LEU A 594 -35.66 18.90 -31.19
N THR A 595 -34.85 18.21 -31.99
CA THR A 595 -35.19 16.94 -32.65
C THR A 595 -33.98 16.03 -32.62
N GLY A 596 -34.20 14.71 -32.68
CA GLY A 596 -33.13 13.72 -32.74
C GLY A 596 -32.28 13.67 -31.47
N GLU A 597 -31.05 13.19 -31.61
CA GLU A 597 -30.11 13.03 -30.50
C GLU A 597 -29.49 14.38 -30.08
N ASN A 598 -29.51 14.64 -28.78
CA ASN A 598 -28.98 15.84 -28.15
C ASN A 598 -28.15 15.47 -26.92
N THR A 599 -27.17 16.30 -26.58
CA THR A 599 -26.27 16.08 -25.44
C THR A 599 -26.41 17.21 -24.43
N LEU A 600 -26.57 16.88 -23.15
CA LEU A 600 -26.41 17.81 -22.04
C LEU A 600 -25.00 17.66 -21.44
N ILE A 601 -24.34 18.79 -21.22
CA ILE A 601 -22.98 18.89 -20.68
C ILE A 601 -23.07 19.62 -19.35
N PHE A 602 -22.78 18.91 -18.26
CA PHE A 602 -22.78 19.42 -16.90
C PHE A 602 -21.37 19.77 -16.48
N VAL A 603 -21.19 20.99 -15.96
CA VAL A 603 -19.88 21.56 -15.65
C VAL A 603 -19.88 22.12 -14.23
N GLY A 604 -19.10 21.52 -13.34
CA GLY A 604 -18.84 22.09 -12.02
C GLY A 604 -18.03 23.39 -12.15
N GLN A 605 -18.56 24.49 -11.63
CA GLN A 605 -17.96 25.81 -11.78
C GLN A 605 -16.65 25.95 -10.99
N GLN A 606 -16.55 25.32 -9.81
CA GLN A 606 -15.36 25.37 -8.98
C GLN A 606 -14.37 24.26 -9.35
N SER A 607 -14.86 23.04 -9.53
CA SER A 607 -14.02 21.89 -9.87
C SER A 607 -13.50 21.90 -11.30
N GLY A 608 -14.24 22.52 -12.22
CA GLY A 608 -14.07 22.37 -13.65
C GLY A 608 -14.42 20.96 -14.17
N ALA A 609 -14.94 20.07 -13.30
CA ALA A 609 -15.29 18.71 -13.65
C ALA A 609 -16.47 18.70 -14.63
N VAL A 610 -16.40 17.80 -15.62
CA VAL A 610 -17.37 17.73 -16.72
C VAL A 610 -17.95 16.34 -16.79
N THR A 611 -19.27 16.26 -16.95
CA THR A 611 -19.96 15.01 -17.26
C THR A 611 -21.04 15.27 -18.29
N THR A 612 -21.33 14.28 -19.12
CA THR A 612 -22.26 14.43 -20.25
C THR A 612 -23.27 13.30 -20.27
N THR A 613 -24.50 13.61 -20.68
CA THR A 613 -25.55 12.62 -20.92
C THR A 613 -26.26 12.95 -22.23
N THR A 614 -26.62 11.94 -22.99
CA THR A 614 -27.37 12.08 -24.24
C THR A 614 -28.84 11.75 -24.03
N PHE A 615 -29.71 12.35 -24.83
CA PHE A 615 -31.13 12.04 -24.89
C PHE A 615 -31.64 12.23 -26.32
N THR A 616 -32.71 11.53 -26.69
CA THR A 616 -33.28 11.60 -28.03
C THR A 616 -34.68 12.21 -27.96
N VAL A 617 -34.89 13.34 -28.62
CA VAL A 617 -36.23 13.94 -28.68
C VAL A 617 -37.07 13.16 -29.68
N VAL A 618 -38.13 12.54 -29.18
CA VAL A 618 -39.08 11.81 -30.02
C VAL A 618 -40.06 12.77 -30.70
N PRO A 619 -40.51 12.46 -31.93
CA PRO A 619 -41.43 13.31 -32.69
C PRO A 619 -42.73 13.69 -31.95
#